data_AF-A0A1H9IBY2-F1
#
_entry.id   AF-A0A1H9IBY2-F1
#
_cell.length_a   1.000
_cell.length_b   1.000
_cell.length_c   1.000
_cell.angle_alpha   90.00
_cell.angle_beta   90.00
_cell.angle_gamma   90.00
#
_symmetry.space_group_name_H-M   'P 1'
#
loop_
_entity.id
_entity.type
_entity.pdbx_description
1 polymer ?
#
loop_
_entity_poly.entity_id
_entity_poly.type
_entity_poly.pdbx_seq_one_letter_code
_entity_poly.pdbx_strand_id
1 'polypeptide(L)'
;MNNMLTSVDVHNKDFPTKFKGYDPEEVNDFLDEVIIAMEELTRQNKDLEKRAKFNEEKIEYFNSIQETLNKSIIVAQEAADRLKENARKDAEIIIFEAEKAADQMLKNAADTATDINRETDSLKKATRVFRQRLQIMVQSQLEMIKNEEWDELLSPQSIEVQAPTLDAILSKRAKKTDAIISEAVSPVVASEEFVEEIADEVAEAMEDIENVEATRELPVIEFEQEEITEE
;
A
#
# COMPACT_ATOMS: atom_id res chain seq x y z
N MET A 1 82.56 32.09 -40.55
CA MET A 1 83.23 31.57 -39.33
C MET A 1 83.91 32.75 -38.68
N ASN A 2 83.35 33.27 -37.58
CA ASN A 2 84.04 34.27 -36.78
C ASN A 2 85.13 33.55 -36.00
N ASN A 3 86.38 33.81 -36.39
CA ASN A 3 87.55 33.25 -35.74
C ASN A 3 87.77 34.04 -34.44
N MET A 4 87.00 33.72 -33.39
CA MET A 4 87.16 34.35 -32.08
C MET A 4 88.47 33.87 -31.46
N LEU A 5 89.34 34.83 -31.16
CA LEU A 5 90.58 34.62 -30.43
C LEU A 5 90.24 34.10 -29.02
N THR A 6 90.89 33.04 -28.57
CA THR A 6 90.74 32.51 -27.20
C THR A 6 91.83 33.06 -26.29
N SER A 7 91.63 33.01 -24.96
CA SER A 7 92.67 33.41 -24.00
C SER A 7 93.99 32.64 -24.21
N VAL A 8 93.90 31.39 -24.66
CA VAL A 8 95.06 30.55 -25.02
C VAL A 8 95.75 31.05 -26.30
N ASP A 9 94.98 31.54 -27.27
CA ASP A 9 95.55 32.13 -28.50
C ASP A 9 96.27 33.46 -28.23
N VAL A 10 95.83 34.21 -27.21
CA VAL A 10 96.48 35.45 -26.74
C VAL A 10 97.77 35.12 -25.97
N HIS A 11 97.74 34.11 -25.08
CA HIS A 11 98.91 33.66 -24.33
C HIS A 11 100.04 33.15 -25.24
N ASN A 12 99.71 32.43 -26.31
CA ASN A 12 100.71 31.84 -27.22
C ASN A 12 101.16 32.81 -28.33
N LYS A 13 100.85 34.11 -28.22
CA LYS A 13 101.11 35.08 -29.27
C LYS A 13 102.49 35.71 -29.15
N ASP A 14 103.40 35.33 -30.03
CA ASP A 14 104.70 35.98 -30.17
C ASP A 14 104.66 37.19 -31.12
N PHE A 15 105.31 38.28 -30.72
CA PHE A 15 105.46 39.49 -31.53
C PHE A 15 106.91 39.72 -31.97
N PRO A 16 107.17 40.00 -33.26
CA PRO A 16 108.53 40.29 -33.73
C PRO A 16 109.01 41.67 -33.27
N THR A 17 110.23 41.75 -32.74
CA THR A 17 110.85 43.00 -32.28
C THR A 17 111.34 43.85 -33.46
N LYS A 18 111.10 45.16 -33.41
CA LYS A 18 111.58 46.14 -34.41
C LYS A 18 112.20 47.36 -33.72
N PHE A 19 113.16 48.02 -34.38
CA PHE A 19 113.77 49.26 -33.87
C PHE A 19 112.68 50.35 -33.68
N LYS A 20 112.51 50.85 -32.44
CA LYS A 20 111.39 51.71 -31.95
C LYS A 20 110.01 51.02 -31.79
N GLY A 21 109.97 49.74 -31.43
CA GLY A 21 108.73 49.04 -31.03
C GLY A 21 108.27 49.36 -29.60
N TYR A 22 107.10 48.82 -29.21
CA TYR A 22 106.64 48.83 -27.82
C TYR A 22 107.56 48.00 -26.92
N ASP A 23 107.59 48.33 -25.62
CA ASP A 23 108.34 47.56 -24.63
C ASP A 23 107.73 46.16 -24.47
N PRO A 24 108.50 45.08 -24.70
CA PRO A 24 108.01 43.72 -24.53
C PRO A 24 107.48 43.42 -23.11
N GLU A 25 108.05 44.01 -22.05
CA GLU A 25 107.58 43.77 -20.67
C GLU A 25 106.19 44.40 -20.45
N GLU A 26 106.01 45.68 -20.79
CA GLU A 26 104.71 46.35 -20.65
C GLU A 26 103.60 45.69 -21.50
N VAL A 27 103.96 45.20 -22.69
CA VAL A 27 103.01 44.48 -23.55
C VAL A 27 102.61 43.15 -22.94
N ASN A 28 103.55 42.40 -22.36
CA ASN A 28 103.24 41.12 -21.71
C ASN A 28 102.37 41.32 -20.45
N ASP A 29 102.66 42.32 -19.62
CA ASP A 29 101.84 42.64 -18.44
C ASP A 29 100.39 42.98 -18.85
N PHE A 30 100.21 43.75 -19.92
CA PHE A 30 98.89 44.03 -20.46
C PHE A 30 98.19 42.79 -21.04
N LEU A 31 98.93 41.91 -21.72
CA LEU A 31 98.38 40.66 -22.26
C LEU A 31 97.91 39.72 -21.14
N ASP A 32 98.62 39.68 -20.00
CA ASP A 32 98.19 38.92 -18.81
C ASP A 32 96.87 39.45 -18.25
N GLU A 33 96.70 40.78 -18.14
CA GLU A 33 95.42 41.39 -17.74
C GLU A 33 94.29 41.05 -18.73
N VAL A 34 94.58 41.09 -20.04
CA VAL A 34 93.62 40.74 -21.10
C VAL A 34 93.22 39.26 -21.02
N ILE A 35 94.17 38.36 -20.76
CA ILE A 35 93.91 36.92 -20.59
C ILE A 35 92.95 36.70 -19.43
N ILE A 36 93.20 37.29 -18.27
CA ILE A 36 92.34 37.20 -17.09
C ILE A 36 90.93 37.72 -17.39
N ALA A 37 90.83 38.89 -18.03
CA ALA A 37 89.54 39.47 -18.40
C ALA A 37 88.77 38.59 -19.41
N MET A 38 89.45 38.01 -20.40
CA MET A 38 88.84 37.09 -21.38
C MET A 38 88.36 35.79 -20.74
N GLU A 39 89.12 35.23 -19.80
CA GLU A 39 88.70 34.03 -19.06
C GLU A 39 87.45 34.30 -18.22
N GLU A 40 87.41 35.44 -17.51
CA GLU A 40 86.26 35.83 -16.72
C GLU A 40 85.03 36.10 -17.61
N LEU A 41 85.19 36.81 -18.73
CA LEU A 41 84.10 37.00 -19.71
C LEU A 41 83.59 35.67 -20.28
N THR A 42 84.50 34.75 -20.59
CA THR A 42 84.13 33.41 -21.09
C THR A 42 83.34 32.63 -20.05
N ARG A 43 83.76 32.70 -18.78
CA ARG A 43 83.06 32.07 -17.66
C ARG A 43 81.68 32.66 -17.45
N GLN A 44 81.56 33.99 -17.44
CA GLN A 44 80.28 34.70 -17.29
C GLN A 44 79.34 34.38 -18.45
N ASN A 45 79.84 34.35 -19.69
CA ASN A 45 79.03 34.00 -20.85
C ASN A 45 78.48 32.57 -20.74
N LYS A 46 79.32 31.60 -20.34
CA LYS A 46 78.86 30.22 -20.07
C LYS A 46 77.82 30.14 -18.96
N ASP A 47 77.92 30.95 -17.90
CA ASP A 47 76.90 31.00 -16.85
C ASP A 47 75.58 31.60 -17.35
N LEU A 48 75.67 32.70 -18.10
CA LEU A 48 74.51 33.34 -18.73
C LEU A 48 73.81 32.41 -19.73
N GLU A 49 74.56 31.70 -20.57
CA GLU A 49 74.02 30.69 -21.49
C GLU A 49 73.29 29.57 -20.75
N LYS A 50 73.86 29.06 -19.66
CA LYS A 50 73.19 28.05 -18.81
C LYS A 50 71.89 28.58 -18.21
N ARG A 51 71.90 29.82 -17.72
CA ARG A 51 70.71 30.47 -17.15
C ARG A 51 69.65 30.76 -18.21
N ALA A 52 70.06 31.19 -19.40
CA ALA A 52 69.16 31.40 -20.53
C ALA A 52 68.47 30.09 -20.91
N LYS A 53 69.24 29.02 -21.10
CA LYS A 53 68.70 27.70 -21.41
C LYS A 53 67.74 27.19 -20.33
N PHE A 54 68.12 27.32 -19.05
CA PHE A 54 67.25 26.93 -17.93
C PHE A 54 65.93 27.73 -17.91
N ASN A 55 65.98 29.04 -18.20
CA ASN A 55 64.79 29.87 -18.26
C ASN A 55 63.91 29.54 -19.47
N GLU A 56 64.51 29.22 -20.62
CA GLU A 56 63.79 28.76 -21.81
C GLU A 56 63.02 27.46 -21.53
N GLU A 57 63.67 26.46 -20.94
CA GLU A 57 63.03 25.20 -20.52
C GLU A 57 61.87 25.45 -19.55
N LYS A 58 62.03 26.39 -18.62
CA LYS A 58 60.98 26.77 -17.66
C LYS A 58 59.80 27.48 -18.33
N ILE A 59 60.06 28.32 -19.33
CA ILE A 59 59.03 28.98 -20.13
C ILE A 59 58.23 27.94 -20.92
N GLU A 60 58.91 27.00 -21.58
CA GLU A 60 58.25 25.90 -22.29
C GLU A 60 57.36 25.07 -21.35
N TYR A 61 57.87 24.74 -20.16
CA TYR A 61 57.09 24.03 -19.14
C TYR A 61 55.81 24.81 -18.76
N PHE A 62 55.93 26.10 -18.45
CA PHE A 62 54.76 26.91 -18.10
C PHE A 62 53.77 27.07 -19.25
N ASN A 63 54.25 27.20 -20.48
CA ASN A 63 53.39 27.23 -21.66
C ASN A 63 52.60 25.93 -21.82
N SER A 64 53.26 24.77 -21.60
CA SER A 64 52.58 23.47 -21.67
C SER A 64 51.51 23.29 -20.60
N ILE A 65 51.77 23.80 -19.38
CA ILE A 65 50.78 23.81 -18.29
C ILE A 65 49.62 24.73 -18.64
N GLN A 66 49.89 25.93 -19.14
CA GLN A 66 48.86 26.88 -19.52
C GLN A 66 47.95 26.30 -20.60
N GLU A 67 48.52 25.61 -21.60
CA GLU A 67 47.74 24.94 -22.64
C GLU A 67 46.89 23.81 -22.08
N THR A 68 47.46 22.97 -21.21
CA THR A 68 46.74 21.86 -20.56
C THR A 68 45.61 22.37 -19.67
N LEU A 69 45.86 23.45 -18.92
CA LEU A 69 44.86 24.10 -18.08
C LEU A 69 43.72 24.67 -18.93
N ASN A 70 44.04 25.36 -20.03
CA ASN A 70 43.03 25.90 -20.94
C ASN A 70 42.16 24.78 -21.55
N LYS A 71 42.78 23.69 -22.02
CA LYS A 71 42.05 22.50 -22.49
C LYS A 71 41.13 21.93 -21.40
N SER A 72 41.62 21.85 -20.17
CA SER A 72 40.84 21.31 -19.04
C SER A 72 39.64 22.19 -18.71
N ILE A 73 39.79 23.51 -18.79
CA ILE A 73 38.69 24.47 -18.60
C ILE A 73 37.62 24.28 -19.68
N ILE A 74 38.02 24.14 -20.94
CA ILE A 74 37.08 23.92 -22.05
C ILE A 74 36.31 22.61 -21.85
N VAL A 75 36.99 21.52 -21.51
CA VAL A 75 36.34 20.22 -21.25
C VAL A 75 35.39 20.31 -20.06
N ALA A 76 35.78 21.01 -18.98
CA ALA A 76 34.91 21.22 -17.83
C ALA A 76 33.67 22.05 -18.18
N GLN A 77 33.81 23.09 -19.00
CA GLN A 77 32.69 23.89 -19.50
C GLN A 77 31.75 23.05 -20.37
N GLU A 78 32.29 22.27 -21.31
CA GLU A 78 31.48 21.39 -22.16
C GLU A 78 30.74 20.32 -21.33
N ALA A 79 31.40 19.74 -20.32
CA ALA A 79 30.76 18.81 -19.41
C ALA A 79 29.64 19.46 -18.59
N ALA A 80 29.85 20.69 -18.12
CA ALA A 80 28.83 21.46 -17.41
C ALA A 80 27.63 21.80 -18.30
N ASP A 81 27.87 22.19 -19.55
CA ASP A 81 26.82 22.49 -20.53
C ASP A 81 26.01 21.25 -20.89
N ARG A 82 26.69 20.12 -21.13
CA ARG A 82 26.03 18.81 -21.36
C ARG A 82 25.18 18.39 -20.16
N LEU A 83 25.69 18.55 -18.94
CA LEU A 83 24.94 18.25 -17.72
C LEU A 83 23.70 19.13 -17.60
N LYS A 84 23.82 20.43 -17.89
CA LYS A 84 22.72 21.38 -17.86
C LYS A 84 21.65 21.07 -18.92
N GLU A 85 22.06 20.67 -20.13
CA GLU A 85 21.14 20.27 -21.18
C GLU A 85 20.39 18.98 -20.81
N ASN A 86 21.10 17.97 -20.32
CA ASN A 86 20.48 16.71 -19.89
C ASN A 86 19.51 16.94 -18.73
N ALA A 87 19.92 17.69 -17.70
CA ALA A 87 19.04 18.00 -16.57
C ALA A 87 17.78 18.77 -16.99
N ARG A 88 17.85 19.61 -18.03
CA ARG A 88 16.67 20.27 -18.61
C ARG A 88 15.74 19.28 -19.30
N LYS A 89 16.27 18.39 -20.14
CA LYS A 89 15.48 17.34 -20.80
C LYS A 89 14.82 16.41 -19.79
N ASP A 90 15.58 15.98 -18.78
CA ASP A 90 15.05 15.12 -17.71
C ASP A 90 13.94 15.84 -16.93
N ALA A 91 14.11 17.14 -16.63
CA ALA A 91 13.07 17.92 -15.99
C ALA A 91 11.80 18.04 -16.85
N GLU A 92 11.94 18.27 -18.16
CA GLU A 92 10.81 18.31 -19.10
C GLU A 92 10.07 16.96 -19.15
N ILE A 93 10.79 15.85 -19.17
CA ILE A 93 10.21 14.49 -19.13
C ILE A 93 9.45 14.27 -17.83
N ILE A 94 10.05 14.61 -16.69
CA ILE A 94 9.42 14.46 -15.36
C ILE A 94 8.13 15.28 -15.28
N ILE A 95 8.15 16.53 -15.76
CA ILE A 95 6.95 17.38 -15.79
C ILE A 95 5.88 16.74 -16.66
N PHE A 96 6.24 16.31 -17.88
CA PHE A 96 5.30 15.67 -18.80
C PHE A 96 4.68 14.39 -18.23
N GLU A 97 5.48 13.53 -17.60
CA GLU A 97 5.00 12.30 -16.96
C GLU A 97 4.10 12.59 -15.76
N ALA A 98 4.47 13.60 -14.95
CA ALA A 98 3.65 14.03 -13.81
C ALA A 98 2.30 14.60 -14.26
N GLU A 99 2.28 15.43 -15.30
CA GLU A 99 1.05 15.96 -15.91
C GLU A 99 0.17 14.82 -16.43
N LYS A 100 0.75 13.89 -17.20
CA LYS A 100 0.01 12.73 -17.72
C LYS A 100 -0.56 11.85 -16.59
N ALA A 101 0.20 11.63 -15.53
CA ALA A 101 -0.26 10.87 -14.37
C ALA A 101 -1.39 11.59 -13.63
N ALA A 102 -1.29 12.92 -13.48
CA ALA A 102 -2.33 13.74 -12.88
C ALA A 102 -3.61 13.72 -13.71
N ASP A 103 -3.52 13.85 -15.03
CA ASP A 103 -4.67 13.75 -15.94
C ASP A 103 -5.36 12.40 -15.84
N GLN A 104 -4.58 11.31 -15.79
CA GLN A 104 -5.14 9.97 -15.61
C GLN A 104 -5.84 9.82 -14.24
N MET A 105 -5.25 10.36 -13.18
CA MET A 105 -5.84 10.35 -11.84
C MET A 105 -7.16 11.13 -11.82
N LEU A 106 -7.20 12.32 -12.43
CA LEU A 106 -8.42 13.14 -12.54
C LEU A 106 -9.50 12.41 -13.34
N LYS A 107 -9.15 11.77 -14.44
CA LYS A 107 -10.09 10.97 -15.23
C LYS A 107 -10.67 9.82 -14.41
N ASN A 108 -9.83 9.03 -13.75
CA ASN A 108 -10.28 7.92 -12.90
C ASN A 108 -11.18 8.40 -11.75
N ALA A 109 -10.83 9.53 -11.13
CA ALA A 109 -11.62 10.14 -10.07
C ALA A 109 -12.98 10.63 -10.60
N ALA A 110 -13.03 11.24 -11.79
CA ALA A 110 -14.26 11.67 -12.43
C ALA A 110 -15.17 10.47 -12.77
N ASP A 111 -14.60 9.42 -13.37
CA ASP A 111 -15.32 8.19 -13.70
C ASP A 111 -15.92 7.56 -12.42
N THR A 112 -15.10 7.40 -11.38
CA THR A 112 -15.55 6.89 -10.07
C THR A 112 -16.65 7.76 -9.46
N ALA A 113 -16.53 9.08 -9.54
CA ALA A 113 -17.56 9.99 -9.05
C ALA A 113 -18.87 9.85 -9.84
N THR A 114 -18.81 9.61 -11.15
CA THR A 114 -20.02 9.37 -11.95
C THR A 114 -20.69 8.05 -11.58
N ASP A 115 -19.90 7.00 -11.29
CA ASP A 115 -20.44 5.70 -10.90
C ASP A 115 -21.06 5.73 -9.51
N ILE A 116 -20.40 6.36 -8.52
CA ILE A 116 -20.97 6.59 -7.18
C ILE A 116 -22.29 7.36 -7.28
N ASN A 117 -22.37 8.39 -8.14
CA ASN A 117 -23.62 9.13 -8.34
C ASN A 117 -24.72 8.25 -8.93
N ARG A 118 -24.41 7.40 -9.92
CA ARG A 118 -25.36 6.45 -10.51
C ARG A 118 -25.86 5.43 -9.48
N GLU A 119 -24.95 4.85 -8.70
CA GLU A 119 -25.29 3.91 -7.63
C GLU A 119 -26.18 4.57 -6.58
N THR A 120 -25.83 5.79 -6.15
CA THR A 120 -26.61 6.59 -5.21
C THR A 120 -28.03 6.84 -5.72
N ASP A 121 -28.18 7.21 -6.99
CA ASP A 121 -29.49 7.44 -7.59
C ASP A 121 -30.31 6.15 -7.73
N SER A 122 -29.65 5.03 -8.05
CA SER A 122 -30.29 3.71 -8.07
C SER A 122 -30.80 3.30 -6.68
N LEU A 123 -29.99 3.54 -5.64
CA LEU A 123 -30.33 3.24 -4.25
C LEU A 123 -31.50 4.09 -3.80
N LYS A 124 -31.49 5.41 -4.09
CA LYS A 124 -32.62 6.30 -3.81
C LYS A 124 -33.92 5.82 -4.47
N LYS A 125 -33.87 5.37 -5.73
CA LYS A 125 -35.03 4.79 -6.42
C LYS A 125 -35.51 3.52 -5.72
N ALA A 126 -34.61 2.60 -5.40
CA ALA A 126 -34.93 1.37 -4.68
C ALA A 126 -35.56 1.66 -3.31
N THR A 127 -35.00 2.59 -2.53
CA THR A 127 -35.54 3.03 -1.24
C THR A 127 -36.94 3.63 -1.40
N ARG A 128 -37.17 4.44 -2.45
CA ARG A 128 -38.50 5.01 -2.71
C ARG A 128 -39.54 3.94 -2.99
N VAL A 129 -39.21 2.94 -3.81
CA VAL A 129 -40.08 1.81 -4.12
C VAL A 129 -40.33 0.96 -2.87
N PHE A 130 -39.28 0.66 -2.10
CA PHE A 130 -39.41 -0.07 -0.84
C PHE A 130 -40.35 0.63 0.13
N ARG A 131 -40.17 1.95 0.31
CA ARG A 131 -41.04 2.78 1.16
C ARG A 131 -42.50 2.72 0.71
N GLN A 132 -42.76 2.81 -0.59
CA GLN A 132 -44.12 2.70 -1.13
C GLN A 132 -44.73 1.33 -0.87
N ARG A 133 -43.97 0.24 -1.09
CA ARG A 133 -44.42 -1.13 -0.80
C ARG A 133 -44.73 -1.34 0.68
N LEU A 134 -43.87 -0.83 1.56
CA LEU A 134 -44.08 -0.89 3.01
C LEU A 134 -45.34 -0.15 3.43
N GLN A 135 -45.57 1.05 2.87
CA GLN A 135 -46.77 1.82 3.16
C GLN A 135 -48.04 1.08 2.75
N ILE A 136 -48.08 0.51 1.55
CA ILE A 136 -49.23 -0.28 1.06
C ILE A 136 -49.46 -1.51 1.94
N MET A 137 -48.39 -2.22 2.30
CA MET A 137 -48.48 -3.39 3.19
C MET A 137 -49.07 -3.02 4.54
N VAL A 138 -48.58 -1.96 5.19
CA VAL A 138 -49.12 -1.50 6.48
C VAL A 138 -50.56 -1.02 6.35
N GLN A 139 -50.91 -0.31 5.26
CA GLN A 139 -52.28 0.11 5.00
C GLN A 139 -53.23 -1.09 4.84
N SER A 140 -52.83 -2.12 4.09
CA SER A 140 -53.61 -3.35 3.94
C SER A 140 -53.80 -4.09 5.26
N GLN A 141 -52.76 -4.18 6.10
CA GLN A 141 -52.88 -4.78 7.44
C GLN A 141 -53.80 -3.95 8.35
N LEU A 142 -53.74 -2.62 8.25
CA LEU A 142 -54.63 -1.73 8.99
C LEU A 142 -56.09 -1.85 8.52
N GLU A 143 -56.33 -1.98 7.21
CA GLU A 143 -57.65 -2.23 6.64
C GLU A 143 -58.21 -3.57 7.09
N MET A 144 -57.39 -4.64 7.15
CA MET A 144 -57.81 -5.94 7.66
C MET A 144 -58.27 -5.89 9.12
N ILE A 145 -57.57 -5.13 9.98
CA ILE A 145 -57.94 -4.96 11.39
C ILE A 145 -59.19 -4.08 11.52
N LYS A 146 -59.34 -3.09 10.65
CA LYS A 146 -60.51 -2.20 10.62
C LYS A 146 -61.74 -2.81 9.93
N ASN A 147 -61.65 -4.08 9.49
CA ASN A 147 -62.78 -4.76 8.88
C ASN A 147 -63.91 -4.90 9.92
N GLU A 148 -65.12 -4.51 9.53
CA GLU A 148 -66.34 -4.53 10.34
C GLU A 148 -66.71 -5.95 10.80
N GLU A 149 -66.18 -6.99 10.12
CA GLU A 149 -66.22 -8.39 10.57
C GLU A 149 -65.59 -8.59 11.97
N TRP A 150 -64.55 -7.83 12.33
CA TRP A 150 -64.00 -7.87 13.68
C TRP A 150 -64.96 -7.28 14.71
N ASP A 151 -65.68 -6.21 14.36
CA ASP A 151 -66.70 -5.62 15.23
C ASP A 151 -67.89 -6.56 15.40
N GLU A 152 -68.24 -7.34 14.37
CA GLU A 152 -69.28 -8.39 14.45
C GLU A 152 -68.83 -9.60 15.30
N LEU A 153 -67.58 -10.06 15.13
CA LEU A 153 -67.01 -11.18 15.90
C LEU A 153 -66.75 -10.82 17.38
N LEU A 154 -66.34 -9.57 17.64
CA LEU A 154 -66.10 -9.05 18.99
C LEU A 154 -67.36 -8.44 19.61
N SER A 155 -68.46 -8.36 18.86
CA SER A 155 -69.77 -8.03 19.43
C SER A 155 -70.07 -9.06 20.52
N PRO A 156 -70.52 -8.64 21.72
CA PRO A 156 -70.84 -9.57 22.79
C PRO A 156 -72.04 -10.43 22.39
N GLN A 157 -71.77 -11.54 21.71
CA GLN A 157 -72.70 -12.65 21.60
C GLN A 157 -72.86 -13.20 23.01
N SER A 158 -73.92 -12.80 23.69
CA SER A 158 -74.34 -13.41 24.96
C SER A 158 -74.78 -14.84 24.65
N ILE A 159 -73.82 -15.78 24.62
CA ILE A 159 -74.15 -17.19 24.78
C ILE A 159 -74.61 -17.31 26.24
N GLU A 160 -75.92 -17.20 26.46
CA GLU A 160 -76.55 -17.63 27.70
C GLU A 160 -76.37 -19.15 27.82
N VAL A 161 -75.23 -19.56 28.36
CA VAL A 161 -75.06 -20.94 28.83
C VAL A 161 -75.92 -21.07 30.08
N GLN A 162 -77.15 -21.54 29.91
CA GLN A 162 -78.04 -21.82 31.02
C GLN A 162 -77.49 -23.03 31.79
N ALA A 163 -76.74 -22.76 32.87
CA ALA A 163 -76.27 -23.81 33.76
C ALA A 163 -77.48 -24.57 34.31
N PRO A 164 -77.53 -25.91 34.19
CA PRO A 164 -78.65 -26.66 34.72
C PRO A 164 -78.76 -26.44 36.24
N THR A 165 -79.91 -25.95 36.69
CA THR A 165 -80.22 -25.69 38.10
C THR A 165 -80.20 -27.00 38.89
N LEU A 166 -79.79 -26.93 40.17
CA LEU A 166 -79.60 -28.09 41.05
C LEU A 166 -80.84 -29.02 41.12
N ASP A 167 -82.06 -28.47 40.96
CA ASP A 167 -83.31 -29.24 40.89
C ASP A 167 -83.43 -30.16 39.65
N ALA A 168 -82.84 -29.78 38.51
CA ALA A 168 -82.82 -30.62 37.30
C ALA A 168 -81.85 -31.82 37.45
N ILE A 169 -80.79 -31.66 38.24
CA ILE A 169 -79.85 -32.73 38.58
C ILE A 169 -80.46 -33.66 39.64
N LEU A 170 -81.13 -33.10 40.66
CA LEU A 170 -81.81 -33.86 41.72
C LEU A 170 -83.00 -34.67 41.21
N SER A 171 -83.80 -34.15 40.28
CA SER A 171 -84.92 -34.90 39.67
C SER A 171 -84.45 -36.04 38.76
N LYS A 172 -83.33 -35.88 38.04
CA LYS A 172 -82.68 -37.00 37.32
C LYS A 172 -82.12 -38.06 38.28
N ARG A 173 -81.58 -37.65 39.43
CA ARG A 173 -81.08 -38.57 40.46
C ARG A 173 -82.21 -39.30 41.16
N ALA A 174 -83.31 -38.62 41.53
CA ALA A 174 -84.49 -39.24 42.13
C ALA A 174 -85.11 -40.30 41.21
N LYS A 175 -85.28 -39.99 39.90
CA LYS A 175 -85.74 -40.96 38.90
C LYS A 175 -84.79 -42.15 38.70
N LYS A 176 -83.47 -41.93 38.82
CA LYS A 176 -82.46 -43.00 38.78
C LYS A 176 -82.44 -43.84 40.08
N THR A 177 -82.78 -43.23 41.22
CA THR A 177 -82.80 -43.91 42.52
C THR A 177 -84.08 -44.75 42.69
N ASP A 178 -85.21 -44.29 42.15
CA ASP A 178 -86.46 -45.08 42.09
C ASP A 178 -86.38 -46.25 41.09
N ALA A 179 -85.66 -46.10 39.96
CA ALA A 179 -85.45 -47.17 38.99
C ALA A 179 -84.55 -48.30 39.54
N ILE A 180 -83.56 -47.98 40.39
CA ILE A 180 -82.67 -48.97 41.01
C ILE A 180 -83.39 -49.76 42.13
N ILE A 181 -84.38 -49.17 42.80
CA ILE A 181 -85.12 -49.84 43.89
C ILE A 181 -86.23 -50.78 43.35
N SER A 182 -86.75 -50.56 42.13
CA SER A 182 -87.76 -51.45 41.53
C SER A 182 -87.20 -52.68 40.82
N GLU A 183 -85.89 -52.74 40.55
CA GLU A 183 -85.25 -53.81 39.76
C GLU A 183 -84.47 -54.83 40.63
N ALA A 184 -84.53 -54.69 41.96
CA ALA A 184 -83.85 -55.56 42.92
C ALA A 184 -84.78 -56.57 43.62
N VAL A 185 -85.58 -57.33 42.87
CA VAL A 185 -86.10 -58.65 43.30
C VAL A 185 -86.26 -59.59 42.09
N SER A 186 -85.19 -60.25 41.69
CA SER A 186 -85.24 -61.62 41.12
C SER A 186 -83.84 -62.26 41.25
N PRO A 187 -83.72 -63.55 41.62
CA PRO A 187 -82.48 -64.10 42.15
C PRO A 187 -81.48 -64.54 41.08
N VAL A 188 -80.22 -64.51 41.52
CA VAL A 188 -78.92 -64.86 40.93
C VAL A 188 -78.85 -66.19 40.18
N VAL A 189 -78.13 -66.22 39.04
CA VAL A 189 -77.13 -67.26 38.71
C VAL A 189 -75.94 -66.61 38.00
N ALA A 190 -74.76 -66.69 38.61
CA ALA A 190 -73.48 -66.29 38.03
C ALA A 190 -72.87 -67.47 37.25
N SER A 191 -72.18 -67.16 36.14
CA SER A 191 -71.24 -68.09 35.48
C SER A 191 -69.83 -67.48 35.53
N GLU A 192 -68.92 -68.25 36.10
CA GLU A 192 -67.52 -67.94 36.48
C GLU A 192 -66.53 -67.84 35.31
N GLU A 193 -66.98 -67.61 34.08
CA GLU A 193 -66.13 -67.76 32.88
C GLU A 193 -65.65 -66.43 32.27
N PHE A 194 -65.92 -65.28 32.92
CA PHE A 194 -65.66 -63.95 32.35
C PHE A 194 -64.62 -63.10 33.13
N VAL A 195 -64.02 -63.66 34.19
CA VAL A 195 -63.12 -62.89 35.08
C VAL A 195 -61.63 -63.10 34.75
N GLU A 196 -61.27 -64.14 34.01
CA GLU A 196 -59.87 -64.40 33.62
C GLU A 196 -59.42 -63.61 32.38
N GLU A 197 -60.34 -63.25 31.47
CA GLU A 197 -60.00 -62.55 30.21
C GLU A 197 -59.65 -61.06 30.41
N ILE A 198 -60.17 -60.43 31.47
CA ILE A 198 -59.94 -59.00 31.76
C ILE A 198 -58.60 -58.79 32.51
N ALA A 199 -58.06 -59.82 33.16
CA ALA A 199 -56.82 -59.70 33.92
C ALA A 199 -55.58 -59.65 33.02
N ASP A 200 -55.59 -60.38 31.88
CA ASP A 200 -54.45 -60.42 30.96
C ASP A 200 -54.36 -59.16 30.09
N GLU A 201 -55.48 -58.54 29.70
CA GLU A 201 -55.51 -57.34 28.86
C GLU A 201 -55.04 -56.06 29.61
N VAL A 202 -55.15 -56.05 30.95
CA VAL A 202 -54.69 -54.93 31.79
C VAL A 202 -53.20 -55.04 32.12
N ALA A 203 -52.62 -56.25 32.11
CA ALA A 203 -51.19 -56.46 32.35
C ALA A 203 -50.32 -56.04 31.14
N GLU A 204 -50.80 -56.30 29.92
CA GLU A 204 -50.08 -55.95 28.67
C GLU A 204 -50.03 -54.43 28.43
N ALA A 205 -51.06 -53.69 28.85
CA ALA A 205 -51.13 -52.23 28.69
C ALA A 205 -50.25 -51.43 29.69
N MET A 206 -49.67 -52.06 30.71
CA MET A 206 -48.81 -51.40 31.68
C MET A 206 -47.30 -51.50 31.35
N GLU A 207 -46.90 -52.37 30.42
CA GLU A 207 -45.49 -52.54 30.01
C GLU A 207 -45.05 -51.51 28.92
N ASP A 208 -46.01 -50.94 28.18
CA ASP A 208 -45.74 -49.97 27.10
C ASP A 208 -45.53 -48.52 27.58
N ILE A 209 -45.79 -48.20 28.85
CA ILE A 209 -45.65 -46.84 29.39
C ILE A 209 -44.21 -46.57 29.89
N GLU A 210 -43.39 -47.60 30.15
CA GLU A 210 -42.04 -47.42 30.69
C GLU A 210 -40.98 -47.15 29.59
N ASN A 211 -41.32 -47.27 28.30
CA ASN A 211 -40.36 -47.19 27.19
C ASN A 211 -40.38 -45.86 26.38
N VAL A 212 -41.10 -44.83 26.84
CA VAL A 212 -41.27 -43.55 26.11
C VAL A 212 -40.49 -42.38 26.74
N GLU A 213 -39.85 -42.55 27.91
CA GLU A 213 -39.04 -41.49 28.55
C GLU A 213 -37.58 -41.38 28.05
N ALA A 214 -37.13 -42.23 27.13
CA ALA A 214 -35.69 -42.31 26.75
C ALA A 214 -35.26 -41.57 25.47
N THR A 215 -36.07 -40.72 24.84
CA THR A 215 -35.63 -39.96 23.64
C THR A 215 -36.16 -38.52 23.57
N ARG A 216 -35.54 -37.64 24.36
CA ARG A 216 -35.57 -36.18 24.10
C ARG A 216 -34.19 -35.57 24.36
N GLU A 217 -33.28 -35.71 23.40
CA GLU A 217 -32.16 -34.79 23.24
C GLU A 217 -32.51 -33.78 22.14
N LEU A 218 -32.53 -32.50 22.50
CA LEU A 218 -32.66 -31.36 21.58
C LEU A 218 -31.29 -31.10 20.93
N PRO A 219 -31.18 -30.90 19.60
CA PRO A 219 -29.90 -30.56 19.00
C PRO A 219 -29.49 -29.12 19.32
N VAL A 220 -28.25 -28.98 19.79
CA VAL A 220 -27.52 -27.73 19.99
C VAL A 220 -27.17 -27.14 18.61
N ILE A 221 -27.42 -25.84 18.42
CA ILE A 221 -27.00 -25.09 17.23
C ILE A 221 -25.53 -24.68 17.45
N GLU A 222 -24.62 -25.30 16.70
CA GLU A 222 -23.21 -24.89 16.62
C GLU A 222 -23.01 -23.96 15.41
N PHE A 223 -22.49 -22.76 15.67
CA PHE A 223 -22.07 -21.80 14.65
C PHE A 223 -20.65 -22.16 14.20
N GLU A 224 -20.48 -22.62 12.96
CA GLU A 224 -19.16 -22.64 12.30
C GLU A 224 -18.96 -21.36 11.49
N GLN A 225 -17.84 -20.69 11.76
CA GLN A 225 -17.36 -19.52 11.07
C GLN A 225 -16.69 -19.92 9.74
N GLU A 226 -17.02 -19.22 8.66
CA GLU A 226 -16.25 -19.25 7.41
C GLU A 226 -14.86 -18.63 7.63
N GLU A 227 -13.81 -19.38 7.30
CA GLU A 227 -12.47 -18.83 7.07
C GLU A 227 -12.02 -19.14 5.63
N ILE A 228 -12.16 -18.12 4.78
CA ILE A 228 -11.21 -17.60 3.78
C ILE A 228 -10.53 -18.62 2.85
N THR A 229 -10.91 -18.53 1.57
CA THR A 229 -10.17 -19.04 0.42
C THR A 229 -9.05 -18.06 0.04
N GLU A 230 -7.80 -18.54 -0.05
CA GLU A 230 -6.73 -17.91 -0.83
C GLU A 230 -6.46 -18.81 -2.06
N GLU A 231 -6.57 -18.22 -3.25
CA GLU A 231 -5.91 -18.66 -4.48
C GLU A 231 -5.25 -17.44 -5.14
#